data_AF-A0A1E3QQ63-F1
#
_entry.id   AF-A0A1E3QQ63-F1
#
_cell.length_a   1.000
_cell.length_b   1.000
_cell.length_c   1.000
_cell.angle_alpha   90.00
_cell.angle_beta   90.00
_cell.angle_gamma   90.00
#
_symmetry.space_group_name_H-M   'P 1'
#
loop_
_entity.id
_entity.type
_entity.pdbx_description
1 polymer ?
#
loop_
_entity_poly.entity_id
_entity_poly.type
_entity_poly.pdbx_seq_one_letter_code
_entity_poly.pdbx_strand_id
1 'polypeptide(L)'
;MSVAESPYVTLISSDNHRFIIDREAAMVSSTLKNSFSYDFEENATNSIKLHEIHGTLLEKVVEYLYYNLKYQNRVEEVPEFNIPTSMALELLMAADYLDV
;
A
#
# COMPACT_ATOMS: atom_id res chain seq x y z
N MET A 1 -13.43 -11.96 22.57
CA MET A 1 -12.18 -12.64 22.17
C MET A 1 -11.51 -11.72 21.16
N SER A 2 -10.38 -11.10 21.50
CA SER A 2 -9.64 -10.26 20.56
C SER A 2 -9.01 -11.18 19.52
N VAL A 3 -9.52 -11.17 18.30
CA VAL A 3 -8.82 -11.80 17.17
C VAL A 3 -7.50 -11.05 17.05
N ALA A 4 -6.37 -11.75 17.21
CA ALA A 4 -5.07 -11.12 17.01
C ALA A 4 -5.00 -10.60 15.58
N GLU A 5 -4.68 -9.32 15.43
CA GLU A 5 -4.59 -8.67 14.13
C GLU A 5 -3.44 -9.31 13.33
N SER A 6 -3.71 -9.69 12.08
CA SER A 6 -2.70 -10.34 11.23
C SER A 6 -1.54 -9.37 10.95
N PRO A 7 -0.25 -9.80 11.07
CA PRO A 7 0.89 -8.96 10.74
C PRO A 7 0.98 -8.62 9.24
N TYR A 8 0.21 -9.33 8.40
CA TYR A 8 0.17 -9.13 6.96
C TYR A 8 -1.23 -8.75 6.47
N VAL A 9 -1.26 -7.98 5.37
CA VAL A 9 -2.45 -7.67 4.58
C VAL A 9 -2.23 -8.02 3.11
N THR A 10 -3.31 -8.23 2.36
CA THR A 10 -3.25 -8.54 0.93
C THR A 10 -3.82 -7.40 0.10
N LEU A 11 -3.02 -6.80 -0.78
CA LEU A 11 -3.51 -5.88 -1.81
C LEU A 11 -3.73 -6.66 -3.10
N ILE A 12 -4.91 -6.53 -3.69
CA ILE A 12 -5.28 -7.20 -4.93
C ILE A 12 -5.40 -6.14 -6.02
N SER A 13 -4.61 -6.25 -7.10
CA SER A 13 -4.69 -5.32 -8.23
C SER A 13 -5.94 -5.55 -9.08
N SER A 14 -6.20 -4.64 -10.02
CA SER A 14 -7.29 -4.72 -10.98
C SER A 14 -7.23 -5.98 -11.87
N ASP A 15 -6.03 -6.41 -12.22
CA ASP A 15 -5.71 -7.64 -12.97
C ASP A 15 -5.55 -8.89 -12.08
N ASN A 16 -5.91 -8.80 -10.79
CA ASN A 16 -5.95 -9.88 -9.80
C ASN A 16 -4.60 -10.42 -9.32
N HIS A 17 -3.50 -9.70 -9.53
CA HIS A 17 -2.25 -9.97 -8.81
C HIS A 17 -2.44 -9.68 -7.32
N ARG A 18 -1.87 -10.54 -6.47
CA ARG A 18 -1.99 -10.46 -5.02
C ARG A 18 -0.63 -10.15 -4.40
N PHE A 19 -0.57 -9.04 -3.67
CA PHE A 19 0.62 -8.59 -2.97
C PHE A 19 0.37 -8.75 -1.47
N ILE A 20 1.12 -9.65 -0.83
CA ILE A 20 1.06 -9.82 0.62
C ILE A 20 2.19 -8.96 1.21
N ILE A 21 1.82 -7.98 2.02
CA ILE A 21 2.75 -6.99 2.58
C ILE A 21 2.56 -6.87 4.09
N ASP A 22 3.58 -6.35 4.76
CA ASP A 22 3.51 -6.03 6.18
C ASP A 22 2.42 -5.00 6.42
N ARG A 23 1.62 -5.23 7.47
CA ARG A 23 0.58 -4.29 7.88
C ARG A 23 1.18 -2.92 8.15
N GLU A 24 2.34 -2.84 8.79
CA GLU A 24 3.02 -1.56 9.07
C GLU A 24 3.32 -0.76 7.80
N ALA A 25 3.72 -1.42 6.72
CA ALA A 25 3.93 -0.75 5.43
C ALA A 25 2.59 -0.29 4.81
N ALA A 26 1.54 -1.11 4.90
CA ALA A 26 0.21 -0.71 4.45
C ALA A 26 -0.34 0.50 5.21
N MET A 27 -0.01 0.64 6.50
CA MET A 27 -0.44 1.75 7.36
C MET A 27 0.21 3.10 7.02
N VAL A 28 1.22 3.12 6.14
CA VAL A 28 1.75 4.37 5.56
C VAL A 28 0.65 5.10 4.76
N SER A 29 -0.24 4.35 4.11
CA SER A 29 -1.40 4.90 3.41
C SER A 29 -2.57 5.12 4.35
N SER A 30 -3.07 6.36 4.43
CA SER A 30 -4.29 6.67 5.19
C SER A 30 -5.48 5.92 4.62
N THR A 31 -5.59 5.82 3.29
CA THR A 31 -6.68 5.09 2.61
C THR A 31 -6.68 3.61 2.98
N LEU A 32 -5.51 2.95 2.93
CA LEU A 32 -5.39 1.53 3.32
C LEU A 32 -5.61 1.36 4.82
N LYS A 33 -5.07 2.26 5.65
CA LYS A 33 -5.28 2.24 7.11
C LYS A 33 -6.76 2.31 7.46
N ASN A 34 -7.51 3.23 6.86
CA ASN A 34 -8.95 3.35 7.06
C ASN A 34 -9.68 2.10 6.57
N SER A 35 -9.23 1.55 5.43
CA SER A 35 -9.79 0.32 4.88
C SER A 35 -9.61 -0.88 5.79
N PHE A 36 -8.49 -1.01 6.50
CA PHE A 36 -8.22 -2.12 7.42
C PHE A 36 -8.62 -1.82 8.88
N SER A 37 -9.17 -0.64 9.17
CA SER A 37 -9.62 -0.25 10.51
C SER A 37 -10.99 -0.85 10.85
N TYR A 38 -11.18 -1.12 12.15
CA TYR A 38 -12.09 -2.13 12.73
C TYR A 38 -13.62 -2.00 12.52
N ASP A 39 -14.15 -1.05 11.74
CA ASP A 39 -15.59 -0.73 11.75
C ASP A 39 -16.35 -1.07 10.45
N PHE A 40 -15.71 -1.67 9.44
CA PHE A 40 -16.42 -2.22 8.29
C PHE A 40 -16.63 -3.72 8.45
N GLU A 41 -17.88 -4.18 8.46
CA GLU A 41 -18.25 -5.61 8.50
C GLU A 41 -17.68 -6.42 7.31
N GLU A 42 -17.12 -5.75 6.29
CA GLU A 42 -16.34 -6.36 5.20
C GLU A 42 -14.89 -6.75 5.59
N ASN A 43 -14.37 -6.30 6.75
CA ASN A 43 -12.97 -6.51 7.18
C ASN A 43 -12.65 -7.89 7.78
N ALA A 44 -13.52 -8.89 7.60
CA ALA A 44 -13.19 -10.27 7.96
C ALA A 44 -12.01 -10.82 7.14
N THR A 45 -11.80 -10.29 5.94
CA THR A 45 -10.69 -10.66 5.06
C THR A 45 -9.64 -9.57 5.12
N ASN A 46 -8.44 -9.86 5.64
CA ASN A 46 -7.25 -8.97 5.64
C ASN A 46 -6.75 -8.68 4.20
N SER A 47 -7.64 -8.29 3.31
CA SER A 47 -7.41 -8.10 1.89
C SER A 47 -8.31 -7.00 1.32
N ILE A 48 -7.75 -6.16 0.46
CA ILE A 48 -8.49 -5.14 -0.29
C ILE A 48 -8.19 -5.27 -1.78
N LYS A 49 -9.20 -5.03 -2.63
CA LYS A 49 -9.04 -4.97 -4.07
C LYS A 49 -9.00 -3.51 -4.55
N LEU A 50 -7.93 -3.17 -5.25
CA LEU A 50 -7.66 -1.87 -5.85
C LEU A 50 -8.06 -1.94 -7.33
N HIS A 51 -9.33 -1.61 -7.60
CA HIS A 51 -9.94 -1.81 -8.92
C HIS A 51 -9.34 -0.94 -10.03
N GLU A 52 -8.66 0.15 -9.69
CA GLU A 52 -8.08 1.10 -10.64
C GLU A 52 -6.57 0.92 -10.82
N ILE A 53 -5.91 0.11 -9.97
CA ILE A 53 -4.46 -0.04 -9.94
C ILE A 53 -4.09 -1.43 -10.47
N HIS A 54 -3.40 -1.48 -11.60
CA HIS A 54 -2.92 -2.73 -12.20
C HIS A 54 -1.64 -3.25 -11.52
N GLY A 55 -1.30 -4.52 -11.72
CA GLY A 55 -0.23 -5.21 -10.99
C GLY A 55 1.12 -4.50 -11.02
N THR A 56 1.61 -4.10 -12.21
CA THR A 56 2.89 -3.39 -12.36
C THR A 56 2.93 -2.06 -11.59
N LEU A 57 1.82 -1.31 -11.58
CA LEU A 57 1.72 -0.07 -10.81
C LEU A 57 1.67 -0.36 -9.31
N LEU A 58 0.88 -1.37 -8.90
CA LEU A 58 0.76 -1.77 -7.50
C LEU A 58 2.09 -2.28 -6.92
N GLU A 59 2.91 -2.97 -7.71
CA GLU A 59 4.27 -3.35 -7.32
C GLU A 59 5.10 -2.13 -6.94
N LYS A 60 5.06 -1.07 -7.76
CA LYS A 60 5.81 0.15 -7.48
C LYS A 60 5.26 0.94 -6.29
N VAL A 61 3.94 0.93 -6.10
CA VAL A 61 3.29 1.47 -4.89
C VAL A 61 3.78 0.72 -3.65
N VAL A 62 3.80 -0.62 -3.68
CA VAL A 62 4.28 -1.43 -2.55
C VAL A 62 5.74 -1.12 -2.24
N GLU A 63 6.60 -1.00 -3.26
CA GLU A 63 7.98 -0.58 -3.10
C GLU A 63 8.08 0.78 -2.40
N TYR A 64 7.23 1.74 -2.79
CA TYR A 64 7.17 3.06 -2.17
C TYR A 64 6.70 3.00 -0.70
N LEU A 65 5.69 2.20 -0.36
CA LEU A 65 5.22 2.06 1.02
C LEU A 65 6.35 1.59 1.95
N TYR A 66 7.14 0.61 1.52
CA TYR A 66 8.32 0.15 2.28
C TYR A 66 9.43 1.18 2.33
N TYR A 67 9.69 1.88 1.22
CA TYR A 67 10.65 2.97 1.17
C TYR A 67 10.26 4.06 2.17
N ASN A 68 9.02 4.54 2.14
CA ASN A 68 8.52 5.56 3.05
C ASN A 68 8.59 5.06 4.51
N LEU A 69 8.11 3.85 4.82
CA LEU A 69 8.21 3.27 6.16
C LEU A 69 9.65 3.25 6.70
N LYS A 70 10.62 2.90 5.85
CA LYS A 70 12.04 2.78 6.21
C LYS A 70 12.71 4.15 6.44
N TYR A 71 12.32 5.17 5.67
CA TYR A 71 13.01 6.46 5.62
C TYR A 71 12.25 7.65 6.26
N GLN A 72 10.96 7.52 6.57
CA GLN A 72 10.10 8.58 7.13
C GLN A 72 10.68 9.34 8.35
N ASN A 73 11.51 8.69 9.17
CA ASN A 73 12.09 9.26 10.39
C ASN A 73 13.63 9.28 10.37
N ARG A 74 14.24 9.18 9.19
CA ARG A 74 15.71 9.17 9.05
C ARG A 74 16.25 10.58 8.84
N VAL A 75 17.36 10.87 9.51
CA VAL A 75 18.16 12.11 9.35
C VAL A 75 19.36 11.87 8.41
N GLU A 76 19.61 10.62 8.06
CA GLU A 76 20.67 10.17 7.15
C GLU A 76 20.32 10.39 5.68
N GLU A 77 21.28 10.15 4.79
CA GLU A 77 21.09 10.26 3.35
C GLU A 77 20.03 9.26 2.85
N VAL A 78 18.91 9.81 2.38
CA VAL A 78 17.79 9.05 1.84
C VAL A 78 18.07 8.78 0.35
N PRO A 79 18.10 7.51 -0.10
CA PRO A 79 18.39 7.18 -1.49
C PRO A 79 17.27 7.64 -2.41
N GLU A 80 17.59 7.97 -3.67
CA GLU A 80 16.57 8.39 -4.64
C GLU A 80 15.62 7.24 -4.99
N PHE A 81 14.31 7.50 -4.92
CA PHE A 81 13.28 6.57 -5.36
C PHE A 81 13.02 6.74 -6.86
N ASN A 82 13.61 5.84 -7.66
CA ASN A 82 13.53 5.91 -9.12
C ASN A 82 12.14 5.51 -9.63
N ILE A 83 11.46 6.44 -10.30
CA ILE A 83 10.16 6.22 -10.95
C ILE A 83 10.35 6.29 -12.47
N PRO A 84 10.04 5.22 -13.21
CA PRO A 84 10.02 5.24 -14.67
C PRO A 84 9.08 6.33 -15.22
N THR A 85 9.55 7.13 -16.18
CA THR A 85 8.74 8.18 -16.79
C THR A 85 7.44 7.66 -17.40
N SER A 86 7.46 6.43 -17.91
CA SER A 86 6.29 5.76 -18.49
C SER A 86 5.16 5.49 -17.49
N MET A 87 5.42 5.48 -16.18
CA MET A 87 4.41 5.23 -15.15
C MET A 87 4.18 6.42 -14.21
N ALA A 88 4.85 7.55 -14.43
CA ALA A 88 4.85 8.68 -13.50
C ALA A 88 3.44 9.27 -13.27
N LEU A 89 2.64 9.43 -14.34
CA LEU A 89 1.30 9.99 -14.23
C LEU A 89 0.34 9.05 -13.49
N GLU A 90 0.38 7.77 -13.82
CA GLU A 90 -0.47 6.77 -13.17
C GLU A 90 -0.09 6.59 -11.69
N LEU A 91 1.21 6.64 -11.38
CA LEU A 91 1.69 6.55 -10.00
C LEU A 91 1.30 7.79 -9.19
N LEU A 92 1.30 8.98 -9.81
CA LEU A 92 0.78 10.19 -9.16
C LEU A 92 -0.70 10.06 -8.80
N MET A 93 -1.52 9.53 -9.71
CA MET A 93 -2.94 9.28 -9.45
C MET A 93 -3.13 8.23 -8.35
N ALA A 94 -2.33 7.15 -8.36
CA ALA A 94 -2.37 6.13 -7.32
C ALA A 94 -1.93 6.68 -5.95
N ALA A 95 -0.94 7.56 -5.90
CA ALA A 95 -0.48 8.20 -4.68
C ALA A 95 -1.57 9.10 -4.06
N ASP A 96 -2.23 9.92 -4.89
CA ASP A 96 -3.37 10.76 -4.46
C ASP A 96 -4.52 9.90 -3.93
N TYR A 97 -4.89 8.82 -4.64
CA TYR A 97 -5.92 7.88 -4.19
C TYR A 97 -5.57 7.19 -2.86
N LEU A 98 -4.30 6.78 -2.70
CA LEU A 98 -3.82 6.09 -1.51
C LEU A 98 -3.48 7.04 -0.35
N ASP A 99 -3.51 8.36 -0.57
CA ASP A 99 -3.13 9.38 0.40
C ASP A 99 -1.74 9.09 1.01
N VAL A 100 -0.72 9.05 0.14
CA VAL A 100 0.69 8.79 0.47
C VAL A 100 1.66 9.74 -0.20
#